data_AF-A0A7C4INQ3-F1
#
_entry.id   AF-A0A7C4INQ3-F1
#
_cell.length_a   1.000
_cell.length_b   1.000
_cell.length_c   1.000
_cell.angle_alpha   90.00
_cell.angle_beta   90.00
_cell.angle_gamma   90.00
#
_symmetry.space_group_name_H-M   'P 1'
#
loop_
_entity.id
_entity.type
_entity.pdbx_description
1 polymer ?
#
loop_
_entity_poly.entity_id
_entity_poly.type
_entity_poly.pdbx_seq_one_letter_code
_entity_poly.pdbx_strand_id
1 'polypeptide(L)'
;MQSDEQLEIVDYRGRVIGRAPRNEIHGNPSLLHRVVHVLVINRKGDILLQKRSQRKDVAPGKWDTSVGGHVGIGEDLLSSAKREMHEELGIAGHELE
;
A
#
# COMPACT_ATOMS: atom_id res chain seq x y z
N MET A 1 -6.44 13.31 -13.01
CA MET A 1 -7.05 13.14 -11.68
C MET A 1 -7.31 11.67 -11.54
N GLN A 2 -6.53 10.96 -10.73
CA GLN A 2 -6.90 9.58 -10.38
C GLN A 2 -8.27 9.67 -9.69
N SER A 3 -9.20 8.83 -10.12
CA SER A 3 -10.51 8.64 -9.49
C SER A 3 -10.37 8.64 -7.97
N ASP A 4 -11.34 9.23 -7.26
CA ASP A 4 -11.40 9.22 -5.80
C ASP A 4 -11.49 7.78 -5.27
N GLU A 5 -10.33 7.12 -5.21
CA GLU A 5 -10.14 5.79 -4.67
C GLU A 5 -10.75 5.79 -3.27
N GLN A 6 -11.72 4.90 -3.06
CA GLN A 6 -12.36 4.73 -1.77
C GLN A 6 -11.59 3.68 -0.98
N LEU A 7 -11.26 3.99 0.26
CA LEU A 7 -10.56 3.09 1.18
C LEU A 7 -11.41 2.83 2.41
N GLU A 8 -11.13 1.73 3.09
CA GLU A 8 -11.76 1.43 4.38
C GLU A 8 -11.08 2.17 5.52
N ILE A 9 -11.89 2.78 6.37
CA ILE A 9 -11.47 3.33 7.64
C ILE A 9 -11.59 2.22 8.68
N VAL A 10 -10.54 2.05 9.49
CA VAL A 10 -10.49 1.04 10.55
C VAL A 10 -10.32 1.67 11.93
N ASP A 11 -10.72 0.95 12.96
CA ASP A 11 -10.33 1.27 14.33
C ASP A 11 -8.92 0.72 14.66
N TYR A 12 -8.45 0.96 15.89
CA TYR A 12 -7.14 0.49 16.37
C TYR A 12 -7.02 -1.06 16.46
N ARG A 13 -8.15 -1.78 16.33
CA ARG A 13 -8.18 -3.25 16.28
C ARG A 13 -8.25 -3.75 14.84
N GLY A 14 -8.16 -2.87 13.85
CA GLY A 14 -8.26 -3.20 12.42
C GLY A 14 -9.68 -3.50 11.95
N ARG A 15 -10.71 -3.23 12.76
CA ARG A 15 -12.11 -3.46 12.35
C ARG A 15 -12.58 -2.32 11.48
N VAL A 16 -13.22 -2.63 10.36
CA VAL A 16 -13.79 -1.63 9.45
C VAL A 16 -14.93 -0.89 10.15
N ILE A 17 -14.85 0.45 10.18
CA ILE A 17 -15.84 1.35 10.80
C ILE A 17 -16.44 2.34 9.81
N GLY A 18 -15.93 2.39 8.57
CA GLY A 18 -16.41 3.30 7.55
C GLY A 18 -15.59 3.23 6.27
N ARG A 19 -15.86 4.15 5.35
CA ARG A 19 -15.13 4.33 4.09
C ARG A 19 -15.04 5.82 3.78
N ALA A 20 -13.95 6.22 3.17
CA ALA A 20 -13.77 7.59 2.70
C ALA A 20 -12.84 7.63 1.48
N PRO A 21 -12.87 8.71 0.69
CA PRO A 21 -11.88 8.94 -0.35
C PRO A 21 -10.45 8.98 0.21
N ARG A 22 -9.48 8.49 -0.57
CA ARG A 22 -8.05 8.50 -0.26
C ARG A 22 -7.54 9.89 0.15
N ASN A 23 -7.95 10.94 -0.56
CA ASN A 23 -7.50 12.30 -0.28
C ASN A 23 -7.97 12.81 1.10
N GLU A 24 -9.19 12.45 1.52
CA GLU A 24 -9.74 12.77 2.83
C GLU A 24 -8.98 12.02 3.93
N ILE A 25 -8.72 10.72 3.72
CA ILE A 25 -7.98 9.89 4.67
C ILE A 25 -6.54 10.40 4.84
N HIS A 26 -5.83 10.69 3.76
CA HIS A 26 -4.48 11.26 3.83
C HIS A 26 -4.44 12.70 4.38
N GLY A 27 -5.57 13.43 4.29
CA GLY A 27 -5.71 14.77 4.86
C GLY A 27 -6.10 14.80 6.34
N ASN A 28 -6.52 13.68 6.92
CA ASN A 28 -7.03 13.60 8.28
C ASN A 28 -6.32 12.48 9.09
N PRO A 29 -5.38 12.83 9.98
CA PRO A 29 -4.63 11.87 10.79
C PRO A 29 -5.48 10.97 11.72
N SER A 30 -6.73 11.32 11.97
CA SER A 30 -7.64 10.50 12.78
C SER A 30 -8.25 9.32 12.01
N LEU A 31 -8.17 9.33 10.67
CA LEU A 31 -8.71 8.28 9.81
C LEU A 31 -7.65 7.21 9.54
N LEU A 32 -7.68 6.14 10.32
CA LEU A 32 -6.81 4.99 10.12
C LEU A 32 -7.31 4.16 8.94
N HIS A 33 -6.39 3.66 8.13
CA HIS A 33 -6.68 2.77 7.00
C HIS A 33 -5.60 1.69 6.93
N ARG A 34 -5.90 0.59 6.23
CA ARG A 34 -4.99 -0.55 6.11
C ARG A 34 -4.09 -0.39 4.89
N VAL A 35 -2.81 -0.71 5.07
CA VAL A 35 -1.80 -0.72 4.02
C VAL A 35 -1.01 -2.02 4.09
N VAL A 36 -0.40 -2.40 2.97
CA VAL A 36 0.53 -3.51 2.87
C VAL A 36 1.90 -2.99 2.43
N HIS A 37 2.94 -3.59 2.98
CA HIS A 37 4.32 -3.36 2.57
C HIS A 37 4.98 -4.70 2.32
N VAL A 38 5.72 -4.81 1.21
CA VAL A 38 6.48 -6.02 0.86
C VAL A 38 7.96 -5.67 0.76
N LEU A 39 8.80 -6.54 1.30
CA LEU A 39 10.25 -6.50 1.14
C LEU A 39 10.69 -7.62 0.20
N VAL A 40 11.36 -7.24 -0.88
CA VAL A 40 12.01 -8.16 -1.82
C VAL A 40 13.48 -8.27 -1.42
N ILE A 41 13.88 -9.48 -1.02
CA ILE A 41 15.23 -9.80 -0.58
C ILE A 41 15.86 -10.71 -1.64
N ASN A 42 17.05 -10.35 -2.12
CA ASN A 42 17.78 -11.17 -3.08
C ASN A 42 18.52 -12.33 -2.37
N ARG A 43 19.10 -13.26 -3.15
CA ARG A 43 19.86 -14.42 -2.59
C ARG A 43 21.11 -14.04 -1.77
N LYS A 44 21.56 -12.79 -1.83
CA LYS A 44 22.68 -12.27 -1.05
C LYS A 44 22.23 -11.63 0.26
N GLY A 45 20.92 -11.49 0.48
CA GLY A 45 20.35 -10.82 1.64
C GLY A 45 20.13 -9.32 1.46
N ASP A 46 20.34 -8.76 0.26
CA ASP A 46 20.11 -7.33 0.02
C ASP A 46 18.61 -7.06 -0.17
N ILE A 47 18.14 -5.92 0.36
CA ILE A 47 16.76 -5.44 0.22
C ILE A 47 16.66 -4.51 -0.98
N LEU A 48 15.67 -4.73 -1.84
CA LEU A 48 15.28 -3.76 -2.85
C LEU A 48 14.50 -2.61 -2.21
N LEU A 49 15.05 -1.40 -2.19
CA LEU A 49 14.29 -0.20 -1.83
C LEU A 49 13.77 0.49 -3.09
N GLN A 50 12.54 1.01 -3.02
CA GLN A 50 11.96 1.73 -4.14
C GLN A 50 12.10 3.24 -3.93
N LYS A 51 12.54 3.97 -4.96
CA LYS A 51 12.50 5.44 -4.95
C LYS A 51 11.17 5.90 -5.51
N ARG A 52 10.36 6.53 -4.68
CA ARG A 52 9.02 6.98 -5.03
C ARG A 52 9.07 8.00 -6.17
N SER A 53 8.15 7.85 -7.12
CA SER A 53 7.96 8.82 -8.20
C SER A 53 7.70 10.22 -7.64
N GLN A 54 8.22 11.25 -8.33
CA GLN A 54 7.96 12.65 -7.99
C GLN A 54 6.48 13.04 -8.17
N ARG A 55 5.68 12.19 -8.81
CA ARG A 55 4.25 12.41 -9.04
C ARG A 55 3.35 11.83 -7.92
N LYS A 56 3.92 11.12 -6.92
CA LYS A 56 3.13 10.60 -5.79
C LYS A 56 2.66 11.78 -4.92
N ASP A 57 1.43 11.67 -4.44
CA ASP A 57 0.76 12.60 -3.52
C ASP A 57 1.45 12.65 -2.15
N VAL A 58 1.88 11.47 -1.66
CA VAL A 58 2.59 11.32 -0.39
C VAL A 58 4.06 11.01 -0.63
N ALA A 59 4.93 11.79 0.04
CA ALA A 59 6.39 11.62 0.10
C ALA A 59 7.08 11.44 -1.27
N PRO A 60 6.89 12.38 -2.23
CA PRO A 60 7.52 12.27 -3.55
C PRO A 60 9.06 12.25 -3.46
N GLY A 61 9.70 11.39 -4.26
CA GLY A 61 11.17 11.30 -4.36
C GLY A 61 11.89 10.65 -3.19
N LYS A 62 11.16 10.20 -2.14
CA LYS A 62 11.73 9.50 -0.98
C LYS A 62 11.95 8.02 -1.27
N TRP A 63 12.80 7.38 -0.46
CA TRP A 63 12.98 5.93 -0.47
C TRP A 63 11.91 5.26 0.40
N ASP A 64 11.44 4.10 -0.04
CA ASP A 64 10.37 3.33 0.58
C ASP A 64 10.68 1.83 0.54
N THR A 65 9.81 1.00 1.12
CA THR A 65 9.83 -0.46 0.96
C THR A 65 9.80 -0.88 -0.51
N SER A 66 10.08 -2.15 -0.81
CA SER A 66 10.13 -2.62 -2.20
C SER A 66 8.82 -2.38 -2.95
N VAL A 67 7.70 -2.60 -2.25
CA VAL A 67 6.34 -2.35 -2.70
C VAL A 67 5.54 -1.86 -1.51
N GLY A 68 4.66 -0.89 -1.71
CA GLY A 68 3.72 -0.44 -0.68
C GLY A 68 2.44 0.10 -1.28
N GLY A 69 1.31 -0.24 -0.68
CA GLY A 69 0.01 0.15 -1.22
C GLY A 69 -1.15 -0.03 -0.26
N HIS A 70 -2.31 0.43 -0.70
CA HIS A 70 -3.51 0.46 0.10
C HIS A 70 -4.26 -0.87 0.01
N VAL A 71 -4.86 -1.30 1.12
CA VAL A 71 -5.77 -2.45 1.10
C VAL A 71 -7.11 -1.99 0.55
N GLY A 72 -7.54 -2.58 -0.56
CA GLY A 72 -8.80 -2.25 -1.21
C GLY A 72 -10.02 -2.60 -0.35
N ILE A 73 -11.17 -2.03 -0.70
CA ILE A 73 -12.44 -2.35 -0.02
C ILE A 73 -12.75 -3.84 -0.14
N GLY A 74 -12.97 -4.50 1.00
CA GLY A 74 -13.24 -5.95 1.05
C GLY A 74 -12.06 -6.85 0.66
N GLU A 75 -10.88 -6.28 0.39
CA GLU A 75 -9.66 -7.03 0.08
C GLU A 75 -9.01 -7.53 1.37
N ASP A 76 -8.48 -8.76 1.33
CA ASP A 76 -7.60 -9.27 2.38
C ASP A 76 -6.15 -8.83 2.13
N LEU A 77 -5.33 -8.89 3.18
CA LEU A 77 -3.96 -8.37 3.15
C LEU A 77 -3.07 -9.08 2.11
N LEU A 78 -3.24 -10.39 1.94
CA LEU A 78 -2.41 -11.17 1.03
C LEU A 78 -2.75 -10.85 -0.43
N SER A 79 -4.05 -10.76 -0.74
CA SER A 79 -4.52 -10.34 -2.05
C SER A 79 -4.03 -8.93 -2.41
N SER A 80 -4.16 -7.97 -1.48
CA SER A 80 -3.64 -6.61 -1.68
C SER A 80 -2.13 -6.61 -1.94
N ALA A 81 -1.35 -7.34 -1.15
CA ALA A 81 0.10 -7.39 -1.32
C ALA A 81 0.49 -7.97 -2.68
N LYS A 82 -0.13 -9.08 -3.11
CA LYS A 82 0.12 -9.69 -4.42
C LYS A 82 -0.27 -8.75 -5.58
N ARG A 83 -1.38 -8.02 -5.45
CA ARG A 83 -1.80 -7.01 -6.44
C ARG A 83 -0.79 -5.87 -6.56
N GLU A 84 -0.41 -5.25 -5.45
CA GLU A 84 0.55 -4.14 -5.42
C GLU A 84 1.93 -4.57 -5.96
N MET A 85 2.38 -5.79 -5.66
CA MET A 85 3.63 -6.33 -6.21
C MET A 85 3.60 -6.44 -7.73
N HIS A 86 2.47 -6.87 -8.28
CA HIS A 86 2.29 -6.95 -9.72
C HIS A 86 2.21 -5.55 -10.35
N GLU A 87 1.49 -4.60 -9.73
CA GLU A 87 1.35 -3.23 -10.25
C GLU A 87 2.66 -2.44 -10.25
N GLU A 88 3.45 -2.52 -9.17
CA GLU A 88 4.64 -1.69 -9.03
C GLU A 88 5.93 -2.32 -9.60
N LEU A 89 6.07 -3.65 -9.52
CA LEU A 89 7.29 -4.37 -9.92
C LEU A 89 7.06 -5.46 -10.98
N GLY A 90 5.81 -5.75 -11.36
CA GLY A 90 5.49 -6.84 -12.29
C GLY A 90 5.73 -8.25 -11.71
N ILE A 91 5.85 -8.38 -10.39
CA ILE A 91 6.10 -9.67 -9.73
C ILE A 91 4.77 -10.37 -9.47
N ALA A 92 4.62 -11.62 -9.93
CA ALA A 92 3.42 -12.44 -9.72
C ALA A 92 3.77 -13.92 -9.51
N GLY A 93 2.87 -14.69 -8.92
CA GLY A 93 3.01 -16.16 -8.76
C GLY A 93 4.03 -16.60 -7.70
N HIS A 94 4.35 -15.73 -6.75
CA HIS A 94 5.24 -16.03 -5.63
C HIS A 94 4.42 -16.10 -4.34
N GLU A 95 4.80 -17.00 -3.44
CA GLU A 95 4.24 -17.00 -2.08
C GLU A 95 4.90 -15.90 -1.24
N LEU A 96 4.11 -15.34 -0.33
CA LEU A 96 4.58 -14.37 0.65
C LEU A 96 4.77 -15.07 1.99
N GLU A 97 5.90 -14.78 2.63
CA GLU A 97 6.29 -15.30 3.95
C GLU A 97 5.94 -14.30 5.06
#